data_AF-A0A6J5DLB8-F1
#
_entry.id   AF-A0A6J5DLB8-F1
#
_cell.length_a   1.000
_cell.length_b   1.000
_cell.length_c   1.000
_cell.angle_alpha   90.00
_cell.angle_beta   90.00
_cell.angle_gamma   90.00
#
_symmetry.space_group_name_H-M   'P 1'
#
loop_
_entity.id
_entity.type
_entity.pdbx_description
1 polymer ?
#
loop_
_entity_poly.entity_id
_entity_poly.type
_entity_poly.pdbx_seq_one_letter_code
_entity_poly.pdbx_strand_id
1 'polypeptide(L)'
;MKAVIHHFSKPSTRTAKYEVENLKIEVDLPFVPVTGMSLQVTPAGSFLVVEQVMWAINEPDVLQVFTEEPQDDFDVRPYREMVEQGWRKG
;
A
#
# COMPACT_ATOMS: atom_id res chain seq x y z
N MET A 1 -9.55 -13.06 5.46
CA MET A 1 -10.25 -12.27 4.42
C MET A 1 -9.17 -11.64 3.57
N LYS A 2 -9.31 -11.66 2.24
CA LYS A 2 -8.27 -11.10 1.38
C LYS A 2 -8.34 -9.58 1.38
N ALA A 3 -7.20 -8.93 1.54
CA ALA A 3 -7.07 -7.49 1.42
C ALA A 3 -5.95 -7.15 0.44
N VAL A 4 -6.22 -6.20 -0.44
CA VAL A 4 -5.25 -5.56 -1.33
C VAL A 4 -4.94 -4.21 -0.72
N ILE A 5 -3.72 -4.06 -0.20
CA ILE A 5 -3.26 -2.80 0.40
C ILE A 5 -2.50 -2.03 -0.67
N HIS A 6 -3.00 -0.84 -1.02
CA HIS A 6 -2.38 0.11 -1.94
C HIS A 6 -1.54 1.11 -1.16
N HIS A 7 -0.32 1.35 -1.63
CA HIS A 7 0.60 2.32 -1.04
C HIS A 7 1.55 2.88 -2.10
N PHE A 8 2.11 4.04 -1.80
CA PHE A 8 3.02 4.74 -2.70
C PHE A 8 4.48 4.39 -2.42
N SER A 9 5.29 4.36 -3.47
CA SER A 9 6.74 4.28 -3.37
C SER A 9 7.40 5.30 -4.28
N LYS A 10 8.71 5.48 -4.13
CA LYS A 10 9.51 6.15 -5.16
C LYS A 10 9.38 5.42 -6.49
N PRO A 11 9.54 6.09 -7.64
CA PRO A 11 9.47 5.46 -8.94
C PRO A 11 10.51 4.35 -9.12
N SER A 12 10.13 3.30 -9.85
CA SER A 12 11.05 2.21 -10.23
C SER A 12 12.20 2.69 -11.13
N THR A 13 11.96 3.76 -11.91
CA THR A 13 12.95 4.36 -12.82
C THR A 13 13.22 5.81 -12.48
N ARG A 14 14.49 6.22 -12.45
CA ARG A 14 14.91 7.61 -12.14
C ARG A 14 14.45 8.66 -13.15
N THR A 15 14.04 8.24 -14.35
CA THR A 15 13.56 9.12 -15.44
C THR A 15 12.04 9.15 -15.55
N ALA A 16 11.32 8.67 -14.53
CA ALA A 16 9.87 8.70 -14.50
C ALA A 16 9.36 10.16 -14.57
N LYS A 17 8.23 10.37 -15.25
CA LYS A 17 7.54 11.66 -15.32
C LYS A 17 6.55 11.90 -14.17
N TYR A 18 6.56 11.01 -13.18
CA TYR A 18 5.68 11.02 -12.01
C TYR A 18 6.53 10.95 -10.74
N GLU A 19 6.00 11.52 -9.67
CA GLU A 19 6.69 11.65 -8.38
C GLU A 19 6.64 10.35 -7.58
N VAL A 20 5.53 9.61 -7.69
CA VAL A 20 5.29 8.37 -6.94
C VAL A 20 4.74 7.25 -7.82
N GLU A 21 5.08 6.02 -7.45
CA GLU A 21 4.55 4.80 -8.05
C GLU A 21 3.53 4.16 -7.10
N ASN A 22 2.36 3.78 -7.62
CA ASN A 22 1.41 2.98 -6.86
C ASN A 22 1.86 1.51 -6.81
N LEU A 23 1.95 0.97 -5.61
CA LEU A 23 2.21 -0.44 -5.34
C LEU A 23 1.03 -1.06 -4.58
N LYS A 24 0.90 -2.37 -4.70
CA LYS A 24 -0.03 -3.18 -3.94
C LYS A 24 0.62 -4.39 -3.31
N ILE A 25 0.05 -4.83 -2.20
CA ILE A 25 0.38 -6.13 -1.60
C ILE A 25 -0.91 -6.83 -1.16
N GLU A 26 -0.96 -8.13 -1.42
CA GLU A 26 -2.09 -8.98 -1.06
C GLU A 26 -1.79 -9.66 0.28
N VAL A 27 -2.69 -9.51 1.24
CA VAL A 27 -2.55 -10.10 2.58
C VAL A 27 -3.89 -10.67 3.06
N ASP A 28 -3.81 -11.68 3.92
CA ASP A 28 -4.97 -12.17 4.65
C ASP A 28 -5.10 -11.41 5.97
N LEU A 29 -6.19 -10.65 6.13
CA LEU A 29 -6.52 -9.97 7.38
C LEU A 29 -7.58 -10.75 8.17
N PRO A 30 -7.42 -10.87 9.50
CA PRO A 30 -8.42 -11.47 10.38
C PRO A 30 -9.52 -10.48 10.81
N PHE A 31 -9.45 -9.23 10.35
CA PHE A 31 -10.39 -8.16 10.66
C PHE A 31 -10.52 -7.20 9.47
N VAL A 32 -11.53 -6.31 9.52
CA VAL A 32 -11.69 -5.19 8.57
C VAL A 32 -10.96 -3.97 9.16
N PRO A 33 -9.92 -3.42 8.50
CA PRO A 33 -9.27 -2.20 8.95
C PRO A 33 -10.24 -1.02 8.98
N VAL A 34 -9.92 0.00 9.77
CA VAL A 34 -10.70 1.24 9.84
C VAL A 34 -9.81 2.43 9.52
N THR A 35 -10.37 3.48 8.95
CA THR A 35 -9.65 4.74 8.71
C THR A 35 -8.98 5.25 9.99
N GLY A 36 -7.74 5.71 9.88
CA GLY A 36 -6.88 6.15 10.98
C GLY A 36 -6.12 5.03 11.69
N MET A 37 -6.39 3.76 11.37
CA MET A 37 -5.63 2.63 11.91
C MET A 37 -4.22 2.58 11.31
N SER A 38 -3.21 2.39 12.15
CA SER A 38 -1.85 2.05 11.69
C SER A 38 -1.73 0.55 11.43
N LEU A 39 -1.28 0.17 10.23
CA LEU A 39 -1.02 -1.20 9.81
C LEU A 39 0.48 -1.40 9.53
N GLN A 40 1.09 -2.38 10.18
CA GLN A 40 2.38 -2.90 9.76
C GLN A 40 2.16 -4.10 8.85
N VAL A 41 2.27 -3.89 7.53
CA VAL A 41 1.89 -4.90 6.54
C VAL A 41 2.94 -5.98 6.37
N THR A 42 4.21 -5.62 6.56
CA THR A 42 5.35 -6.55 6.45
C THR A 42 6.22 -6.42 7.71
N PRO A 43 6.91 -7.48 8.17
CA PRO A 43 7.73 -7.41 9.38
C PRO A 43 8.85 -6.36 9.33
N ALA A 44 9.37 -6.06 8.14
CA ALA A 44 10.41 -5.06 7.90
C ALA A 44 9.84 -3.71 7.42
N GLY A 45 8.52 -3.56 7.37
CA GLY A 45 7.84 -2.35 6.92
C GLY A 45 7.59 -1.37 8.05
N SER A 46 7.48 -0.09 7.68
CA SER A 46 6.94 0.95 8.55
C SER A 46 5.44 0.76 8.79
N PHE A 47 4.91 1.42 9.82
CA PHE A 47 3.48 1.55 10.00
C PHE A 47 2.90 2.45 8.91
N LEU A 48 1.83 1.99 8.26
CA LEU A 48 1.07 2.73 7.26
C LEU A 48 -0.27 3.11 7.86
N VAL A 49 -0.69 4.35 7.72
CA VAL A 49 -2.01 4.77 8.21
C VAL A 49 -3.05 4.48 7.13
N VAL A 50 -4.13 3.82 7.52
CA VAL A 50 -5.26 3.53 6.64
C VAL A 50 -6.05 4.82 6.42
N GLU A 51 -6.20 5.21 5.16
CA GLU A 51 -7.00 6.35 4.77
C GLU A 51 -8.42 5.90 4.39
N GLN A 52 -8.52 4.88 3.55
CA GLN A 52 -9.81 4.43 3.00
C GLN A 52 -9.88 2.91 2.92
N VAL A 53 -11.08 2.35 3.15
CA VAL A 53 -11.36 0.93 3.04
C VAL A 53 -12.63 0.74 2.21
N MET A 54 -12.53 -0.06 1.16
CA MET A 54 -13.63 -0.32 0.22
C MET A 54 -13.75 -1.81 -0.06
N TRP A 55 -14.95 -2.29 -0.36
CA TRP A 55 -15.14 -3.61 -0.95
C TRP A 55 -14.92 -3.54 -2.46
N ALA A 56 -14.19 -4.50 -3.03
CA ALA A 56 -14.07 -4.60 -4.47
C ALA A 56 -15.40 -5.05 -5.09
N ILE A 57 -16.00 -4.22 -5.96
CA ILE A 57 -17.33 -4.50 -6.55
C ILE A 57 -17.34 -5.81 -7.35
N ASN A 58 -16.24 -6.10 -8.05
CA ASN A 58 -16.12 -7.30 -8.89
C ASN A 58 -15.66 -8.54 -8.10
N GLU A 59 -15.19 -8.36 -6.87
CA GLU A 59 -14.61 -9.41 -6.01
C GLU A 59 -15.05 -9.19 -4.57
N PRO A 60 -16.30 -9.57 -4.20
CA PRO A 60 -16.93 -9.17 -2.95
C PRO A 60 -16.24 -9.72 -1.69
N ASP A 61 -15.33 -10.68 -1.82
CA ASP A 61 -14.52 -11.23 -0.72
C ASP A 61 -13.17 -10.51 -0.53
N VAL A 62 -12.93 -9.45 -1.33
CA VAL A 62 -11.68 -8.69 -1.35
C VAL A 62 -11.91 -7.25 -0.84
N LEU A 63 -11.16 -6.88 0.20
CA LEU A 63 -11.05 -5.51 0.64
C LEU A 63 -9.96 -4.77 -0.14
N GLN A 64 -10.26 -3.56 -0.57
CA GLN A 64 -9.29 -2.58 -1.05
C GLN A 64 -8.98 -1.63 0.09
N VAL A 65 -7.72 -1.56 0.50
CA VAL A 65 -7.25 -0.70 1.59
C VAL A 65 -6.28 0.31 1.00
N PHE A 66 -6.60 1.58 1.12
CA PHE A 66 -5.74 2.68 0.68
C PHE A 66 -5.11 3.32 1.90
N THR A 67 -3.82 3.61 1.80
CA THR A 67 -3.03 4.23 2.84
C THR A 67 -2.80 5.70 2.52
N GLU A 68 -2.47 6.49 3.54
CA GLU A 68 -2.29 7.94 3.39
C GLU A 68 -1.39 8.30 2.21
N GLU A 69 -1.85 9.28 1.43
CA GLU A 69 -1.02 9.92 0.41
C GLU A 69 0.20 10.61 1.05
N PRO A 70 1.40 10.46 0.45
CA PRO A 70 2.59 11.14 0.95
C PRO A 70 2.43 12.66 0.80
N GLN A 71 2.84 13.42 1.82
CA GLN A 71 2.83 14.88 1.76
C GLN A 71 4.12 15.44 1.16
N ASP A 72 5.23 14.73 1.36
CA ASP A 72 6.55 15.09 0.85
C ASP A 72 7.26 13.89 0.16
N ASP A 73 8.21 14.18 -0.75
CA ASP A 73 9.06 13.19 -1.43
C ASP A 73 9.88 12.29 -0.48
N PHE A 74 10.06 12.74 0.77
CA PHE A 74 10.77 12.00 1.81
C PHE A 74 9.90 10.94 2.49
N ASP A 75 8.57 11.02 2.33
CA ASP A 75 7.61 10.10 2.97
C ASP A 75 7.50 8.76 2.22
N VAL A 76 7.99 8.69 0.98
CA VAL A 76 7.91 7.48 0.15
C VAL A 76 9.18 6.65 0.20
N ARG A 77 9.00 5.34 0.43
CA ARG A 77 10.10 4.37 0.47
C ARG A 77 10.62 4.00 -0.93
N PRO A 78 11.89 3.59 -1.08
CA PRO A 78 12.41 3.14 -2.37
C PRO A 78 11.67 1.92 -2.93
N TYR A 79 11.31 1.95 -4.22
CA TYR A 79 10.64 0.86 -4.94
C TYR A 79 11.29 -0.51 -4.68
N ARG A 80 12.63 -0.58 -4.78
CA ARG A 80 13.37 -1.83 -4.63
C ARG A 80 13.16 -2.47 -3.26
N GLU A 81 13.19 -1.68 -2.19
CA GLU A 81 12.98 -2.18 -0.82
C GLU A 81 11.55 -2.70 -0.65
N MET A 82 10.56 -2.02 -1.24
CA MET A 82 9.17 -2.44 -1.18
C MET A 82 8.97 -3.76 -1.94
N VAL A 83 9.53 -3.90 -3.15
CA VAL A 83 9.42 -5.17 -3.90
C VAL A 83 10.11 -6.33 -3.18
N GLU A 84 11.24 -6.10 -2.52
CA GLU A 84 11.92 -7.11 -1.68
C GLU A 84 11.04 -7.55 -0.49
N GLN A 85 10.11 -6.70 -0.03
CA GLN A 85 9.12 -7.01 1.00
C GLN A 85 7.82 -7.65 0.46
N GLY A 86 7.75 -7.94 -0.86
CA GLY A 86 6.61 -8.62 -1.49
C GLY A 86 5.58 -7.69 -2.15
N TRP A 87 5.83 -6.38 -2.16
CA TRP A 87 4.99 -5.43 -2.88
C TRP A 87 5.13 -5.60 -4.40
N ARG A 88 4.06 -5.28 -5.14
CA ARG A 88 3.99 -5.40 -6.61
C ARG A 88 3.42 -4.11 -7.20
N LYS A 89 3.76 -3.82 -8.45
CA LYS A 89 3.18 -2.68 -9.16
C LYS A 89 1.64 -2.79 -9.19
N GLY A 90 0.98 -1.69 -8.83
CA GLY A 90 -0.47 -1.55 -8.73
C GLY A 90 -1.20 -1.83 -10.03
#